data_AF-A0A0M4TVM8-F1
#
_entry.id   AF-A0A0M4TVM8-F1
#
_cell.length_a   1.000
_cell.length_b   1.000
_cell.length_c   1.000
_cell.angle_alpha   90.00
_cell.angle_beta   90.00
_cell.angle_gamma   90.00
#
_symmetry.space_group_name_H-M   'P 1'
#
loop_
_entity.id
_entity.type
_entity.pdbx_description
1 polymer ?
#
loop_
_entity_poly.entity_id
_entity_poly.type
_entity_poly.pdbx_seq_one_letter_code
_entity_poly.pdbx_strand_id
1 'polypeptide(L)' 'MRFIWDENKRQSNISNQGFGFVDAYIVFEGATFTFEDERYAHGEQRFITIGLLRGRVVFL' A
#
# COMPACT_ATOMS: atom_id res chain seq x y z
N MET A 1 -12.56 7.27 -2.39
CA MET A 1 -12.14 5.99 -1.79
C MET A 1 -11.87 6.22 -0.30
N ARG A 2 -12.31 5.33 0.60
CA ARG A 2 -12.06 5.48 2.05
C ARG A 2 -10.89 4.58 2.42
N PHE A 3 -9.83 5.18 2.97
CA PHE A 3 -8.67 4.47 3.48
C PHE A 3 -8.77 4.35 4.99
N ILE A 4 -8.53 3.16 5.52
CA ILE A 4 -8.50 2.86 6.95
C ILE A 4 -7.21 2.09 7.19
N TRP A 5 -6.47 2.46 8.23
CA TRP A 5 -5.25 1.79 8.63
C TRP A 5 -5.10 1.81 10.15
N ASP A 6 -4.27 0.91 10.65
CA ASP A 6 -3.78 0.95 12.02
C ASP A 6 -2.65 1.99 12.13
N GLU A 7 -2.70 2.87 13.13
CA GLU A 7 -1.73 3.96 13.26
C GLU A 7 -0.33 3.45 13.64
N ASN A 8 -0.21 2.35 14.40
CA ASN A 8 1.09 1.74 14.67
C ASN A 8 1.71 1.24 13.36
N LYS A 9 0.89 0.61 12.51
CA LYS A 9 1.32 0.16 11.18
C LYS A 9 1.76 1.34 10.30
N ARG A 10 1.05 2.49 10.37
CA ARG A 10 1.45 3.70 9.63
C ARG A 10 2.82 4.20 10.10
N GLN A 11 3.06 4.28 11.40
CA GLN A 11 4.34 4.74 11.93
C GLN A 11 5.48 3.80 11.54
N SER A 12 5.27 2.49 11.60
CA SER A 12 6.23 1.50 11.10
C SER A 12 6.51 1.67 9.60
N ASN A 13 5.49 1.94 8.79
CA ASN A 13 5.67 2.11 7.35
C ASN A 13 6.46 3.39 7.01
N ILE A 14 6.20 4.49 7.72
CA ILE A 14 6.97 5.74 7.59
C ILE A 14 8.44 5.50 7.96
N SER A 15 8.69 4.79 9.06
CA SER A 15 10.05 4.47 9.51
C SER A 15 10.81 3.59 8.51
N ASN A 16 10.15 2.59 7.93
CA ASN A 16 10.81 1.61 7.06
C ASN A 16 10.93 2.05 5.60
N GLN A 17 9.92 2.77 5.09
CA GLN A 17 9.80 3.06 3.66
C GLN A 17 9.81 4.57 3.35
N GLY A 18 9.74 5.43 4.37
CA GLY A 18 9.80 6.90 4.22
C GLY A 18 8.49 7.55 3.76
N PHE A 19 7.39 6.78 3.63
CA PHE A 19 6.06 7.29 3.29
C PHE A 19 4.98 6.54 4.07
N GLY A 20 3.87 7.22 4.32
CA GLY A 20 2.76 6.68 5.12
C GLY A 20 1.56 6.29 4.26
N PHE A 21 0.58 5.62 4.86
CA PHE A 21 -0.70 5.30 4.19
C PHE A 21 -1.50 6.55 3.78
N VAL A 22 -1.18 7.72 4.35
CA VAL A 22 -1.74 9.00 3.89
C VAL A 22 -1.35 9.28 2.44
N ASP A 23 -0.20 8.83 1.95
CA ASP A 23 0.23 9.05 0.57
C ASP A 23 -0.43 8.05 -0.42
N ALA A 24 -1.18 7.07 0.08
CA ALA A 24 -1.82 6.05 -0.76
C ALA A 24 -2.78 6.66 -1.80
N TYR A 25 -3.46 7.76 -1.47
CA TYR A 25 -4.35 8.41 -2.45
C TYR A 25 -3.61 8.83 -3.72
N ILE A 26 -2.38 9.34 -3.59
CA ILE A 26 -1.56 9.78 -4.74
C ILE A 26 -1.24 8.59 -5.65
N VAL A 27 -0.98 7.43 -5.05
CA VAL A 27 -0.70 6.19 -5.79
C VAL A 27 -1.93 5.74 -6.57
N PHE A 28 -3.09 5.75 -5.92
CA PHE A 28 -4.36 5.33 -6.53
C PHE A 28 -4.92 6.32 -7.56
N GLU A 29 -4.48 7.58 -7.59
CA GLU A 29 -4.79 8.52 -8.68
C GLU A 29 -3.98 8.23 -9.96
N GLY A 30 -2.87 7.50 -9.84
CA GLY A 30 -2.02 7.12 -10.96
C GLY A 30 -2.35 5.75 -11.56
N ALA A 31 -1.49 5.32 -12.49
CA ALA A 31 -1.53 3.95 -12.99
C ALA A 31 -1.16 2.97 -11.87
N THR A 32 -2.04 1.99 -11.66
CA THR A 32 -1.88 0.95 -10.65
C THR A 32 -2.09 -0.43 -11.27
N PHE A 33 -1.44 -1.43 -10.69
CA PHE A 33 -1.66 -2.83 -10.99
C PHE A 33 -1.89 -3.59 -9.69
N THR A 34 -3.08 -4.16 -9.54
CA THR A 34 -3.51 -4.86 -8.32
C THR A 34 -3.76 -6.33 -8.63
N PHE A 35 -3.27 -7.20 -7.76
CA PHE A 35 -3.47 -8.65 -7.87
C PHE A 35 -3.60 -9.28 -6.48
N GLU A 36 -4.17 -10.47 -6.43
CA GLU A 36 -4.37 -11.22 -5.19
C GLU A 36 -3.03 -11.75 -4.65
N ASP A 37 -2.82 -11.63 -3.35
CA ASP A 37 -1.64 -12.13 -2.66
C ASP A 37 -1.84 -13.59 -2.27
N GLU A 38 -1.44 -14.49 -3.16
CA GLU A 38 -1.50 -15.94 -2.94
C GLU A 38 -0.21 -16.50 -2.32
N ARG A 39 0.74 -15.65 -1.88
CA ARG A 39 2.05 -16.12 -1.39
C ARG A 39 1.95 -16.92 -0.10
N TYR A 40 0.97 -16.63 0.74
CA TYR A 40 0.72 -17.34 1.99
C TYR A 40 -0.77 -17.50 2.25
N ALA A 41 -1.15 -18.60 2.91
CA ALA A 41 -2.50 -18.79 3.42
C ALA A 41 -2.71 -17.89 4.65
N HIS A 42 -3.02 -16.62 4.43
CA HIS A 42 -3.22 -15.61 5.48
C HIS A 42 -4.52 -15.78 6.27
N GLY A 43 -5.40 -16.73 5.88
CA GLY A 43 -6.72 -16.93 6.49
C GLY A 43 -7.74 -15.86 6.06
N GLU A 44 -7.32 -14.90 5.24
CA GLU A 44 -8.13 -13.82 4.69
C GLU A 44 -7.62 -13.49 3.27
N GLN A 45 -8.50 -12.95 2.43
CA GLN A 45 -8.12 -12.51 1.09
C GLN A 45 -7.32 -11.21 1.18
N ARG A 46 -6.14 -11.19 0.57
CA ARG A 46 -5.26 -10.02 0.53
C ARG A 46 -4.93 -9.67 -0.91
N PHE A 47 -4.71 -8.38 -1.16
CA PHE A 47 -4.29 -7.88 -2.47
C PHE A 47 -3.02 -7.06 -2.30
N ILE A 48 -2.14 -7.13 -3.30
CA ILE A 48 -0.99 -6.24 -3.43
C ILE A 48 -1.30 -5.25 -4.54
N THR A 49 -1.07 -3.97 -4.28
CA THR A 49 -1.14 -2.94 -5.33
C THR A 49 0.24 -2.38 -5.61
N ILE A 50 0.67 -2.46 -6.86
CA ILE A 50 1.86 -1.79 -7.37
C ILE A 50 1.44 -0.46 -7.99
N GLY A 51 2.13 0.61 -7.62
CA GLY A 51 1.90 1.92 -8.23
C GLY A 51 3.11 2.84 -8.13
N LEU A 52 2.90 4.10 -8.49
CA LEU A 52 3.94 5.13 -8.50
C LEU A 52 3.66 6.20 -7.44
N LEU A 53 4.67 6.50 -6.62
CA LEU A 53 4.67 7.64 -5.70
C LEU A 53 5.90 8.50 -5.99
N ARG A 54 5.69 9.72 -6.52
CA ARG A 54 6.75 10.71 -6.78
C ARG A 54 7.94 10.12 -7.58
N GLY A 55 7.64 9.34 -8.62
CA GLY A 55 8.65 8.70 -9.48
C GLY A 55 9.28 7.43 -8.91
N ARG A 56 8.81 6.92 -7.76
CA ARG A 56 9.24 5.65 -7.18
C ARG A 56 8.15 4.62 -7.29
N VAL A 57 8.53 3.39 -7.63
CA VAL A 57 7.63 2.24 -7.55
C VAL A 57 7.40 1.90 -6.08
N VAL A 58 6.14 1.76 -5.68
CA VAL A 58 5.73 1.40 -4.33
C VAL A 58 4.75 0.22 -4.35
N PHE A 59 4.73 -0.52 -3.25
CA PHE A 59 3.79 -1.60 -3.00
C PHE A 59 2.90 -1.20 -1.82
N LEU A 60 1.59 -1.24 -2.02
CA LEU A 60 0.57 -0.99 -1.00
C LEU A 60 -0.12 -2.30 -0.60
#